data_AF-A0A6P7FTC8-F1
#
_entry.id   AF-A0A6P7FTC8-F1
#
_cell.length_a   1.000
_cell.length_b   1.000
_cell.length_c   1.000
_cell.angle_alpha   90.00
_cell.angle_beta   90.00
_cell.angle_gamma   90.00
#
_symmetry.space_group_name_H-M   'P 1'
#
loop_
_entity.id
_entity.type
_entity.pdbx_description
1 polymer ?
#
loop_
_entity_poly.entity_id
_entity_poly.type
_entity_poly.pdbx_seq_one_letter_code
_entity_poly.pdbx_strand_id
1 'polypeptide(L)'
;MSLQKVAVVTGGNKGIGYAIVKGLCERFNGIVYLTSRDVNRGKLAVAQLEKENNLKPVFHQLDINDQNSVDSFRDFIKKEHGGLDLLINNAAIAFKSDATEPVGVQARETVRVNYFGTLRVCEALFPLLRNNAKVVNVSSSAGHLFRIPSEALRQEFSKRDLTVPELTKLMERFVK
;
A
#
# COMPACT_ATOMS: atom_id res chain seq x y z
N MET A 1 5.92 1.64 30.30
CA MET A 1 4.67 1.80 29.51
C MET A 1 4.89 1.15 28.16
N SER A 2 3.99 0.29 27.69
CA SER A 2 4.09 -0.25 26.32
C SER A 2 3.88 0.88 25.31
N LEU A 3 4.73 0.99 24.30
CA LEU A 3 4.52 1.90 23.18
C LEU A 3 3.15 1.64 22.55
N GLN A 4 2.42 2.71 22.20
CA GLN A 4 1.12 2.58 21.54
C GLN A 4 1.29 1.85 20.20
N LYS A 5 0.34 0.96 19.87
CA LYS A 5 0.40 0.23 18.59
C LYS A 5 0.17 1.17 17.41
N VAL A 6 0.81 0.89 16.28
CA VAL A 6 0.72 1.73 15.08
C VAL A 6 0.25 0.91 13.89
N ALA A 7 -0.84 1.35 13.27
CA ALA A 7 -1.35 0.85 12.01
C ALA A 7 -1.14 1.90 10.90
N VAL A 8 -0.66 1.47 9.73
CA VAL A 8 -0.44 2.33 8.56
C VAL A 8 -1.27 1.79 7.40
N VAL A 9 -2.03 2.68 6.75
CA VAL A 9 -2.77 2.34 5.52
C VAL A 9 -2.26 3.20 4.37
N THR A 10 -1.73 2.56 3.32
CA THR A 10 -1.35 3.28 2.09
C THR A 10 -2.59 3.61 1.26
N GLY A 11 -2.71 4.85 0.77
CA GLY A 11 -3.85 5.28 -0.04
C GLY A 11 -5.18 5.27 0.71
N GLY A 12 -5.17 5.70 1.97
CA GLY A 12 -6.32 5.69 2.90
C GLY A 12 -7.33 6.82 2.69
N ASN A 13 -7.14 7.71 1.70
CA ASN A 13 -7.99 8.90 1.54
C ASN A 13 -9.29 8.67 0.75
N LYS A 14 -9.50 7.50 0.14
CA LYS A 14 -10.73 7.17 -0.61
C LYS A 14 -10.95 5.67 -0.74
N GLY A 15 -12.15 5.29 -1.17
CA GLY A 15 -12.48 3.91 -1.56
C GLY A 15 -12.22 2.89 -0.45
N ILE A 16 -11.63 1.74 -0.83
CA ILE A 16 -11.31 0.64 0.09
C ILE A 16 -10.38 1.10 1.20
N GLY A 17 -9.34 1.88 0.88
CA GLY A 17 -8.40 2.40 1.89
C GLY A 17 -9.08 3.25 2.96
N TYR A 18 -10.02 4.11 2.58
CA TYR A 18 -10.80 4.92 3.52
C TYR A 18 -11.67 4.06 4.43
N ALA A 19 -12.35 3.06 3.87
CA ALA A 19 -13.15 2.12 4.64
C ALA A 19 -12.29 1.28 5.62
N ILE A 20 -11.08 0.90 5.20
CA ILE A 20 -10.10 0.22 6.08
C ILE A 20 -9.69 1.14 7.22
N VAL A 21 -9.33 2.40 6.95
CA VAL A 21 -8.97 3.36 8.00
C VAL A 21 -10.12 3.52 8.99
N LYS A 22 -11.35 3.71 8.50
CA LYS A 22 -12.55 3.78 9.36
C LYS A 22 -12.67 2.57 10.27
N GLY A 23 -12.68 1.36 9.69
CA GLY A 23 -12.82 0.12 10.45
C GLY A 23 -11.66 -0.13 11.43
N LEU A 24 -10.44 0.32 11.09
CA LEU A 24 -9.30 0.29 12.01
C LEU A 24 -9.51 1.27 13.16
N CYS A 25 -9.91 2.52 12.91
CA CYS A 25 -10.16 3.48 13.99
C CYS A 25 -11.25 3.00 14.96
N GLU A 26 -12.22 2.19 14.52
CA GLU A 26 -13.27 1.62 15.35
C GLU A 26 -12.80 0.42 16.20
N ARG A 27 -11.75 -0.30 15.81
CA ARG A 27 -11.43 -1.64 16.34
C ARG A 27 -9.98 -1.83 16.79
N PHE A 28 -9.06 -1.05 16.24
CA PHE A 28 -7.64 -1.16 16.51
C PHE A 28 -7.28 -0.35 17.75
N ASN A 29 -6.73 -1.01 18.76
CA ASN A 29 -6.25 -0.35 19.97
C ASN A 29 -4.86 0.28 19.72
N GLY A 30 -4.84 1.43 19.04
CA GLY A 30 -3.61 2.14 18.68
C GLY A 30 -3.83 3.34 17.76
N ILE A 31 -2.73 3.88 17.24
CA ILE A 31 -2.73 4.99 16.28
C ILE A 31 -2.95 4.42 14.88
N VAL A 32 -3.89 5.01 14.13
CA VAL A 32 -4.14 4.67 12.73
C VAL A 32 -3.67 5.81 11.85
N TYR A 33 -2.69 5.55 11.00
CA TYR A 33 -2.20 6.47 9.98
C TYR A 33 -2.99 6.32 8.68
N LEU A 34 -3.71 7.38 8.33
CA LEU A 34 -4.27 7.58 6.99
C LEU A 34 -3.20 8.25 6.14
N THR A 35 -2.75 7.57 5.09
CA THR A 35 -1.78 8.17 4.17
C THR A 35 -2.35 8.41 2.78
N SER A 36 -1.82 9.41 2.09
CA SER A 36 -2.19 9.77 0.71
C SER A 36 -1.05 10.53 0.08
N ARG A 37 -0.87 10.37 -1.24
CA ARG A 37 0.08 11.18 -2.01
C ARG A 37 -0.31 12.66 -2.03
N ASP A 38 -1.61 12.93 -2.05
CA ASP A 38 -2.19 14.27 -2.06
C ASP A 38 -2.56 14.68 -0.63
N VAL A 39 -1.92 15.76 -0.16
CA VAL A 39 -2.10 16.29 1.20
C VAL A 39 -3.51 16.80 1.45
N ASN A 40 -4.09 17.50 0.49
CA ASN A 40 -5.41 18.10 0.65
C ASN A 40 -6.48 17.01 0.74
N ARG A 41 -6.42 16.02 -0.16
CA ARG A 41 -7.34 14.87 -0.13
C ARG A 41 -7.19 14.04 1.13
N GLY A 42 -5.96 13.88 1.62
CA GLY A 42 -5.69 13.19 2.88
C GLY A 42 -6.30 13.91 4.09
N LYS A 43 -6.06 15.22 4.22
CA LYS A 43 -6.62 16.04 5.30
C LYS A 43 -8.15 16.10 5.26
N LEU A 44 -8.74 16.22 4.07
CA LEU A 44 -10.19 16.18 3.89
C LEU A 44 -10.78 14.84 4.35
N ALA A 45 -10.13 13.73 4.03
CA ALA A 45 -10.57 12.41 4.48
C ALA A 45 -10.52 12.27 6.01
N VAL A 46 -9.49 12.79 6.68
CA VAL A 46 -9.43 12.81 8.15
C VAL A 46 -10.57 13.65 8.73
N ALA A 47 -10.78 14.87 8.21
CA ALA A 47 -11.85 15.75 8.67
C ALA A 47 -13.24 15.13 8.48
N GLN A 48 -13.43 14.38 7.39
CA GLN A 48 -14.67 13.65 7.13
C GLN A 48 -14.90 12.55 8.17
N LEU A 49 -13.89 11.72 8.49
CA LEU A 49 -13.98 10.68 9.51
C LEU A 49 -14.26 11.25 10.91
N GLU A 50 -13.66 12.39 11.24
CA GLU A 50 -13.92 13.05 12.51
C GLU A 50 -15.36 13.59 12.57
N LYS A 51 -15.80 14.28 11.51
CA LYS A 51 -17.15 14.86 11.45
C LYS A 51 -18.26 13.80 11.45
N GLU A 52 -18.11 12.75 10.66
CA GLU A 52 -19.19 11.77 10.43
C GLU A 52 -19.18 10.63 11.45
N ASN A 53 -18.03 10.32 12.05
CA ASN A 53 -17.86 9.13 12.89
C ASN A 53 -17.15 9.39 14.23
N ASN A 54 -16.71 10.63 14.51
CA ASN A 54 -15.89 10.96 15.67
C ASN A 54 -14.58 10.12 15.73
N LEU A 55 -14.07 9.71 14.57
CA LEU A 55 -12.83 8.94 14.44
C LEU A 55 -11.69 9.88 14.09
N LYS A 56 -10.52 9.68 14.71
CA LYS A 56 -9.39 10.62 14.61
C LYS A 56 -8.11 9.94 14.13
N PRO A 57 -8.08 9.40 12.88
CA PRO A 57 -6.83 8.92 12.31
C PRO A 57 -5.85 10.08 12.15
N VAL A 58 -4.56 9.76 12.18
CA VAL A 58 -3.48 10.73 11.93
C VAL A 58 -3.16 10.75 10.45
N PHE A 59 -3.12 11.93 9.84
CA PHE A 59 -2.67 12.07 8.46
C PHE A 59 -1.14 12.13 8.39
N HIS A 60 -0.56 11.42 7.43
CA HIS A 60 0.79 11.69 6.93
C HIS A 60 0.84 11.54 5.41
N GLN A 61 1.57 12.42 4.72
CA GLN A 61 1.74 12.32 3.27
C GLN A 61 2.60 11.08 2.93
N LEU A 62 2.18 10.31 1.93
CA LEU A 62 2.95 9.19 1.40
C LEU A 62 2.57 8.97 -0.07
N ASP A 63 3.49 9.28 -0.98
CA ASP A 63 3.45 8.79 -2.36
C ASP A 63 4.38 7.59 -2.47
N ILE A 64 3.79 6.42 -2.68
CA ILE A 64 4.53 5.15 -2.76
C ILE A 64 5.45 5.09 -3.98
N ASN A 65 5.29 5.98 -4.97
CA ASN A 65 6.15 6.06 -6.15
C ASN A 65 7.33 7.02 -5.98
N ASP A 66 7.38 7.79 -4.91
CA ASP A 66 8.43 8.76 -4.63
C ASP A 66 9.31 8.27 -3.47
N GLN A 67 10.58 8.02 -3.77
CA GLN A 67 11.55 7.54 -2.78
C GLN A 67 11.69 8.52 -1.61
N ASN A 68 11.73 9.82 -1.86
CA ASN A 68 11.89 10.83 -0.80
C ASN A 68 10.66 10.89 0.10
N SER A 69 9.47 10.71 -0.46
CA SER A 69 8.23 10.63 0.29
C SER A 69 8.20 9.39 1.20
N VAL A 70 8.62 8.23 0.67
CA VAL A 70 8.72 6.98 1.44
C VAL A 70 9.76 7.09 2.55
N ASP A 71 10.94 7.64 2.26
CA ASP A 71 12.01 7.82 3.24
C ASP A 71 11.60 8.80 4.35
N SER A 72 10.97 9.92 3.99
CA SER A 72 10.44 10.88 4.96
C SER A 72 9.42 10.24 5.89
N PHE A 73 8.50 9.42 5.35
CA PHE A 73 7.53 8.71 6.15
C PHE A 73 8.15 7.61 7.04
N ARG A 74 9.12 6.85 6.51
CA ARG A 74 9.89 5.87 7.29
C ARG A 74 10.56 6.53 8.49
N ASP A 75 11.28 7.62 8.24
CA ASP A 75 12.06 8.30 9.28
C ASP A 75 11.14 8.93 10.33
N PHE A 76 9.99 9.46 9.91
CA PHE A 76 8.93 9.89 10.81
C PHE A 76 8.41 8.75 11.70
N ILE A 77 8.03 7.60 11.12
CA ILE A 77 7.53 6.45 11.92
C ILE A 77 8.60 5.94 12.89
N LYS A 78 9.85 5.86 12.44
CA LYS A 78 10.97 5.45 13.29
C LYS A 78 11.19 6.43 14.44
N LYS A 79 11.15 7.73 14.17
CA LYS A 79 11.39 8.77 15.18
C LYS A 79 10.26 8.84 16.20
N GLU A 80 9.02 8.90 15.75
CA GLU A 80 7.87 9.15 16.63
C GLU A 80 7.41 7.89 17.37
N HIS A 81 7.55 6.72 16.74
CA HIS A 81 7.02 5.46 17.28
C HIS A 81 8.09 4.40 17.50
N GLY A 82 9.26 4.50 16.88
CA GLY A 82 10.25 3.42 16.90
C GLY A 82 9.86 2.19 16.07
N GLY A 83 8.68 2.17 15.43
CA GLY A 83 8.22 1.05 14.62
C GLY A 83 6.70 1.01 14.39
N LEU A 84 6.24 -0.02 13.68
CA LEU A 84 4.81 -0.25 13.39
C LEU A 84 4.38 -1.71 13.61
N ASP A 85 3.07 -1.89 13.85
CA ASP A 85 2.44 -3.16 14.20
C ASP A 85 1.52 -3.71 13.09
N LEU A 86 1.00 -2.83 12.23
CA LEU A 86 0.15 -3.21 11.11
C LEU A 86 0.45 -2.35 9.89
N LEU A 87 0.82 -2.97 8.78
CA LEU A 87 0.97 -2.31 7.49
C LEU A 87 -0.08 -2.85 6.51
N ILE A 88 -0.95 -1.97 6.03
CA ILE A 88 -1.92 -2.27 4.97
C ILE A 88 -1.46 -1.60 3.67
N ASN A 89 -0.91 -2.40 2.77
CA ASN A 89 -0.56 -1.98 1.42
C ASN A 89 -1.82 -1.99 0.55
N ASN A 90 -2.46 -0.83 0.42
CA ASN A 90 -3.72 -0.65 -0.31
C ASN A 90 -3.61 0.32 -1.49
N ALA A 91 -2.65 1.26 -1.48
CA ALA A 91 -2.48 2.22 -2.56
C ALA A 91 -2.22 1.49 -3.89
N ALA A 92 -3.11 1.71 -4.86
CA ALA A 92 -3.07 1.11 -6.18
C ALA A 92 -3.80 2.01 -7.20
N ILE A 93 -3.55 1.77 -8.48
CA ILE A 93 -4.33 2.29 -9.60
C ILE A 93 -4.93 1.15 -10.43
N ALA A 94 -6.01 1.47 -11.14
CA ALA A 94 -6.53 0.67 -12.22
C ALA A 94 -7.05 1.63 -13.28
N PHE A 95 -6.71 1.36 -14.54
CA PHE A 95 -7.36 2.03 -15.66
C PHE A 95 -8.80 1.54 -15.77
N LYS A 96 -9.68 2.44 -16.19
CA LYS A 96 -11.06 2.07 -16.50
C LYS A 96 -11.11 1.31 -17.82
N SER A 97 -12.21 0.59 -18.05
CA SER A 97 -12.42 -0.16 -19.30
C SER A 97 -12.45 0.73 -20.55
N ASP A 98 -12.77 2.01 -20.40
CA ASP A 98 -12.82 3.04 -21.44
C ASP A 98 -11.55 3.89 -21.52
N ALA A 99 -10.46 3.47 -20.85
CA ALA A 99 -9.16 4.13 -20.94
C ALA A 99 -8.62 4.12 -22.39
N THR A 100 -8.17 5.28 -22.86
CA THR A 100 -7.68 5.48 -24.23
C THR A 100 -6.17 5.34 -24.34
N GLU A 101 -5.46 5.27 -23.21
CA GLU A 101 -4.03 5.10 -23.17
C GLU A 101 -3.61 3.76 -23.79
N PRO A 102 -2.49 3.70 -24.54
CA PRO A 102 -2.00 2.46 -25.10
C PRO A 102 -1.76 1.40 -24.01
N VAL A 103 -2.02 0.12 -24.32
CA VAL A 103 -1.88 -1.00 -23.37
C VAL A 103 -0.51 -1.01 -22.67
N GLY A 104 0.57 -0.73 -23.40
CA GLY A 104 1.91 -0.65 -22.81
C GLY A 104 2.08 0.48 -21.78
N VAL A 105 1.40 1.63 -21.98
CA VAL A 105 1.38 2.72 -20.99
C VAL A 105 0.58 2.29 -19.76
N GLN A 106 -0.59 1.68 -19.97
CA GLN A 106 -1.41 1.17 -18.87
C GLN A 106 -0.65 0.13 -18.03
N ALA A 107 0.03 -0.80 -18.69
CA ALA A 107 0.86 -1.84 -18.06
C ALA A 107 2.00 -1.21 -17.24
N ARG A 108 2.78 -0.30 -17.83
CA ARG A 108 3.87 0.40 -17.14
C ARG A 108 3.38 1.13 -15.90
N GLU A 109 2.34 1.95 -16.02
CA GLU A 109 1.83 2.73 -14.88
C GLU A 109 1.23 1.82 -13.79
N THR A 110 0.49 0.78 -14.18
CA THR A 110 -0.10 -0.15 -13.22
C THR A 110 0.98 -0.89 -12.43
N VAL A 111 2.01 -1.41 -13.10
CA VAL A 111 3.12 -2.11 -12.44
C VAL A 111 3.98 -1.15 -11.62
N ARG A 112 4.21 0.08 -12.12
CA ARG A 112 4.94 1.13 -11.39
C ARG A 112 4.32 1.40 -10.03
N VAL A 113 2.99 1.56 -9.96
CA VAL A 113 2.30 1.85 -8.69
C VAL A 113 2.05 0.58 -7.87
N ASN A 114 1.39 -0.42 -8.46
CA ASN A 114 0.82 -1.54 -7.70
C ASN A 114 1.86 -2.59 -7.31
N TYR A 115 3.00 -2.65 -8.00
CA TYR A 115 4.10 -3.54 -7.66
C TYR A 115 5.29 -2.77 -7.11
N PHE A 116 5.94 -1.93 -7.93
CA PHE A 116 7.16 -1.25 -7.50
C PHE A 116 6.93 -0.24 -6.38
N GLY A 117 5.81 0.48 -6.42
CA GLY A 117 5.38 1.37 -5.34
C GLY A 117 5.22 0.62 -4.01
N THR A 118 4.49 -0.48 -4.04
CA THR A 118 4.29 -1.33 -2.86
C THR A 118 5.60 -1.95 -2.37
N LEU A 119 6.44 -2.46 -3.27
CA LEU A 119 7.74 -3.04 -2.92
C LEU A 119 8.63 -2.01 -2.22
N ARG A 120 8.71 -0.78 -2.74
CA ARG A 120 9.47 0.33 -2.13
C ARG A 120 9.02 0.62 -0.69
N VAL A 121 7.71 0.65 -0.45
CA VAL A 121 7.17 0.84 0.91
C VAL A 121 7.55 -0.32 1.82
N CYS A 122 7.44 -1.56 1.33
CA CYS A 122 7.85 -2.74 2.08
C CYS A 122 9.33 -2.68 2.45
N GLU A 123 10.22 -2.44 1.49
CA GLU A 123 11.67 -2.35 1.73
C GLU A 123 12.02 -1.28 2.76
N ALA A 124 11.36 -0.11 2.71
CA ALA A 124 11.60 0.98 3.65
C ALA A 124 11.04 0.71 5.05
N LEU A 125 9.85 0.11 5.16
CA LEU A 125 9.13 -0.04 6.44
C LEU A 125 9.33 -1.40 7.12
N PHE A 126 9.74 -2.44 6.39
CA PHE A 126 9.98 -3.77 6.97
C PHE A 126 11.03 -3.76 8.10
N PRO A 127 12.14 -3.00 8.00
CA PRO A 127 13.08 -2.85 9.11
C PRO A 127 12.48 -2.23 10.38
N LEU A 128 11.30 -1.62 10.29
CA LEU A 128 10.59 -0.97 11.40
C LEU A 128 9.45 -1.84 11.99
N LEU A 129 9.19 -3.02 11.42
CA LEU A 129 8.15 -3.91 11.93
C LEU A 129 8.50 -4.39 13.34
N ARG A 130 7.58 -4.17 14.28
CA ARG A 130 7.71 -4.65 15.66
C ARG A 130 7.42 -6.16 15.74
N ASN A 131 7.75 -6.76 16.87
CA ASN A 131 7.44 -8.17 17.14
C ASN A 131 5.94 -8.44 16.94
N ASN A 132 5.62 -9.49 16.18
CA ASN A 132 4.26 -9.88 15.80
C ASN A 132 3.50 -8.91 14.90
N ALA A 133 4.18 -7.93 14.29
CA ALA A 133 3.56 -7.06 13.31
C ALA A 133 2.95 -7.86 12.15
N LYS A 134 1.90 -7.30 11.54
CA LYS A 134 1.20 -7.91 10.40
C LYS A 134 1.31 -7.02 9.19
N VAL A 135 1.50 -7.64 8.03
CA VAL A 135 1.48 -6.96 6.72
C VAL A 135 0.32 -7.56 5.92
N VAL A 136 -0.52 -6.69 5.35
CA VAL A 136 -1.65 -7.07 4.50
C VAL A 136 -1.47 -6.37 3.16
N ASN A 137 -1.37 -7.16 2.09
CA ASN A 137 -1.38 -6.65 0.73
C ASN A 137 -2.80 -6.77 0.16
N VAL A 138 -3.45 -5.63 -0.09
CA VAL A 138 -4.77 -5.60 -0.73
C VAL A 138 -4.56 -5.83 -2.22
N SER A 139 -5.02 -6.99 -2.70
CA SER A 139 -4.96 -7.38 -4.11
C SER A 139 -6.36 -7.28 -4.76
N SER A 140 -6.58 -8.04 -5.83
CA SER A 140 -7.82 -8.07 -6.59
C SER A 140 -8.11 -9.48 -7.09
N SER A 141 -9.39 -9.78 -7.38
CA SER A 141 -9.77 -10.99 -8.11
C SER A 141 -9.15 -11.06 -9.50
N ALA A 142 -8.69 -9.94 -10.05
CA ALA A 142 -7.89 -9.89 -11.27
C ALA A 142 -6.49 -10.54 -11.12
N GLY A 143 -5.98 -10.65 -9.89
CA GLY A 143 -4.66 -11.21 -9.58
C GLY A 143 -4.60 -12.74 -9.50
N HIS A 144 -5.72 -13.45 -9.69
CA HIS A 144 -5.70 -14.91 -9.68
C HIS A 144 -4.92 -15.48 -10.86
N LEU A 145 -4.05 -16.47 -10.60
CA LEU A 145 -3.19 -17.09 -11.62
C LEU A 145 -3.96 -17.66 -12.82
N PHE A 146 -5.18 -18.19 -12.61
CA PHE A 146 -5.99 -18.73 -13.71
C PHE A 146 -6.36 -17.68 -14.77
N ARG A 147 -6.25 -16.37 -14.46
CA ARG A 147 -6.49 -15.28 -15.40
C ARG A 147 -5.30 -14.99 -16.31
N ILE A 148 -4.11 -15.53 -16.01
CA ILE A 148 -2.92 -15.41 -16.86
C ILE A 148 -3.02 -16.47 -17.96
N PRO A 149 -3.11 -16.13 -19.26
CA PRO A 149 -3.28 -17.12 -20.32
C PRO A 149 -2.11 -18.10 -20.45
N SER A 150 -0.88 -17.62 -20.24
CA SER A 150 0.34 -18.43 -20.38
C SER A 150 0.52 -19.40 -19.20
N GLU A 151 0.55 -20.70 -19.51
CA GLU A 151 0.83 -21.74 -18.51
C GLU A 151 2.23 -21.62 -17.91
N ALA A 152 3.24 -21.35 -18.74
CA ALA A 152 4.62 -21.16 -18.27
C ALA A 152 4.70 -20.02 -17.25
N LEU A 153 4.01 -18.89 -17.50
CA LEU A 153 3.96 -17.79 -16.52
C LEU A 153 3.22 -18.20 -15.26
N ARG A 154 2.10 -18.94 -15.36
CA ARG A 154 1.40 -19.46 -14.17
C ARG A 154 2.33 -20.33 -13.31
N GLN A 155 3.16 -21.17 -13.94
CA GLN A 155 4.14 -22.00 -13.23
C GLN A 155 5.27 -21.17 -12.61
N GLU A 156 5.73 -20.11 -13.28
CA GLU A 156 6.72 -19.19 -12.70
C GLU A 156 6.17 -18.49 -11.45
N PHE A 157 4.94 -17.95 -11.50
CA PHE A 157 4.32 -17.27 -10.36
C PHE A 157 3.88 -18.22 -9.23
N SER A 158 3.69 -19.50 -9.49
CA SER A 158 3.26 -20.49 -8.48
C SER A 158 4.41 -21.14 -7.70
N LYS A 159 5.66 -20.86 -8.07
CA LYS A 159 6.86 -21.34 -7.35
C LYS A 159 6.80 -20.92 -5.89
N ARG A 160 6.91 -21.89 -4.98
CA ARG A 160 6.85 -21.65 -3.52
C ARG A 160 8.04 -20.86 -2.99
N ASP A 161 9.15 -20.93 -3.70
CA ASP A 161 10.43 -20.30 -3.41
C ASP A 161 10.71 -19.08 -4.30
N LEU A 162 9.70 -18.56 -5.01
CA LEU A 162 9.86 -17.37 -5.86
C LEU A 162 10.36 -16.19 -5.04
N THR A 163 11.55 -15.71 -5.38
CA THR A 163 12.19 -14.60 -4.68
C THR A 163 11.70 -13.25 -5.20
N VAL A 164 11.83 -12.19 -4.39
CA VAL A 164 11.51 -10.82 -4.81
C VAL A 164 12.31 -10.39 -6.06
N PRO A 165 13.63 -10.66 -6.17
CA PRO A 165 14.38 -10.35 -7.40
C PRO A 165 13.88 -11.10 -8.63
N GLU A 166 13.47 -12.36 -8.51
CA GLU A 166 12.90 -13.12 -9.63
C GLU A 166 11.55 -12.55 -10.03
N LEU A 167 10.67 -12.29 -9.07
CA LEU A 167 9.38 -11.65 -9.30
C LEU A 167 9.56 -10.26 -9.95
N THR A 168 10.55 -9.50 -9.52
CA THR A 168 10.90 -8.20 -10.10
C THR A 168 11.27 -8.34 -11.57
N LYS A 169 12.12 -9.32 -11.93
CA LYS A 169 12.47 -9.59 -13.33
C LYS A 169 11.24 -9.94 -14.18
N LEU A 170 10.26 -10.66 -13.63
CA LEU A 170 9.00 -10.95 -14.32
C LEU A 170 8.21 -9.67 -14.62
N MET A 171 8.13 -8.76 -13.65
CA MET A 171 7.45 -7.48 -13.80
C MET A 171 8.16 -6.58 -14.81
N GLU A 172 9.48 -6.48 -14.76
CA GLU A 172 10.29 -5.74 -15.72
C GLU A 172 10.14 -6.28 -17.14
N ARG A 173 10.12 -7.61 -17.31
CA ARG A 173 9.91 -8.25 -18.61
C ARG A 173 8.53 -7.96 -19.19
N PHE A 174 7.50 -7.83 -18.35
CA PHE A 174 6.13 -7.54 -18.80
C PHE A 174 5.94 -6.11 -19.31
N VAL A 175 6.70 -5.15 -18.76
CA VAL A 175 6.54 -3.72 -19.08
C VAL A 175 7.53 -3.18 -20.12
N LYS A 176 8.48 -4.01 -20.54
CA LYS A 176 9.37 -3.79 -21.69
C LYS A 176 8.60 -3.98 -22.99
#